data_AF-A0A8R7P915-F1
#
_entry.id   AF-A0A8R7P915-F1
#
_cell.length_a   1.000
_cell.length_b   1.000
_cell.length_c   1.000
_cell.angle_alpha   90.00
_cell.angle_beta   90.00
_cell.angle_gamma   90.00
#
_symmetry.space_group_name_H-M   'P 1'
#
loop_
_entity.id
_entity.type
_entity.pdbx_description
1 polymer ?
#
loop_
_entity_poly.entity_id
_entity_poly.type
_entity_poly.pdbx_seq_one_letter_code
_entity_poly.pdbx_strand_id
1 'polypeptide(L)'
;MYVHGRSFCTESAFCRTYHNYARSLAARAGALVVSVEYRLAPEHTVPMAYDDAWAALQWVASLSDPWLSYLADPGRTFLAGDSAGGNIVYNTAVRAATGVALATTSTLRVLSSCNHTFGETIGCPAPRKSGTASPCLLLRSSTGSGRSLRQ
;
A
#
# COMPACT_ATOMS: atom_id res chain seq x y z
N MET A 1 -3.02 -0.89 0.16
CA MET A 1 -1.55 -0.91 0.03
C MET A 1 -1.06 0.51 -0.11
N TYR A 2 -0.05 0.90 0.67
CA TYR A 2 0.56 2.22 0.69
C TYR A 2 2.03 2.14 0.29
N VAL A 3 2.49 3.08 -0.55
CA VAL A 3 3.89 3.20 -0.98
C VAL A 3 4.37 4.61 -0.63
N HIS A 4 5.44 4.69 0.17
CA HIS A 4 6.02 5.97 0.59
C HIS A 4 6.70 6.73 -0.57
N GLY A 5 6.87 8.03 -0.40
CA GLY A 5 7.54 8.89 -1.36
C GLY A 5 9.07 9.01 -1.20
N ARG A 6 9.59 10.16 -1.67
CA ARG A 6 10.99 10.62 -1.62
C ARG A 6 11.92 10.19 -2.76
N SER A 7 11.46 10.46 -3.97
CA SER A 7 12.28 10.41 -5.19
C SER A 7 12.95 9.07 -5.47
N PHE A 8 12.37 7.96 -5.02
CA PHE A 8 12.89 6.60 -5.18
C PHE A 8 14.20 6.28 -4.43
N CYS A 9 14.80 7.25 -3.74
CA CYS A 9 16.17 7.11 -3.22
C CYS A 9 16.28 7.18 -1.70
N THR A 10 15.23 7.63 -0.99
CA THR A 10 15.35 7.93 0.45
C THR A 10 14.12 7.52 1.25
N GLU A 11 14.30 7.45 2.57
CA GLU A 11 13.30 7.02 3.57
C GLU A 11 12.90 5.54 3.47
N SER A 12 12.04 5.12 4.39
CA SER A 12 11.64 3.72 4.58
C SER A 12 10.22 3.68 5.13
N ALA A 13 9.45 2.65 4.80
CA ALA A 13 8.19 2.30 5.44
C ALA A 13 8.35 2.14 6.97
N PHE A 14 9.53 1.75 7.44
CA PHE A 14 9.87 1.59 8.85
C PHE A 14 10.28 2.90 9.54
N CYS A 15 10.51 3.98 8.79
CA CYS A 15 10.89 5.26 9.39
C CYS A 15 9.70 5.87 10.15
N ARG A 16 9.98 6.62 11.23
CA ARG A 16 8.93 7.14 12.11
C ARG A 16 7.92 8.01 11.36
N THR A 17 8.37 8.80 10.39
CA THR A 17 7.51 9.69 9.61
C THR A 17 6.46 8.91 8.81
N TYR A 18 6.89 7.95 8.00
CA TYR A 18 6.00 7.18 7.15
C TYR A 18 5.21 6.12 7.91
N HIS A 19 5.79 5.54 8.96
CA HIS A 19 5.06 4.65 9.87
C HIS A 19 3.90 5.38 10.56
N ASN A 20 4.14 6.57 11.12
CA ASN A 20 3.09 7.36 11.77
C ASN A 20 2.01 7.80 10.76
N TYR A 21 2.41 8.14 9.54
CA TYR A 21 1.46 8.44 8.47
C TYR A 21 0.58 7.23 8.13
N ALA A 22 1.19 6.06 7.90
CA ALA A 22 0.45 4.83 7.60
C ALA A 22 -0.51 4.43 8.73
N ARG A 23 -0.09 4.58 10.00
CA ARG A 23 -0.95 4.36 11.17
C ARG A 23 -2.14 5.33 11.22
N SER A 24 -1.88 6.62 10.99
CA SER A 24 -2.94 7.64 10.92
C SER A 24 -3.92 7.37 9.77
N LEU A 25 -3.40 6.97 8.61
CA LEU A 25 -4.18 6.58 7.45
C LEU A 25 -5.09 5.37 7.78
N ALA A 26 -4.55 4.32 8.41
CA ALA A 26 -5.32 3.15 8.81
C ALA A 26 -6.46 3.53 9.77
N ALA A 27 -6.17 4.34 10.78
CA ALA A 27 -7.14 4.79 11.77
C ALA A 27 -8.27 5.62 11.14
N ARG A 28 -7.91 6.56 10.26
CA ARG A 28 -8.89 7.45 9.59
C ARG A 28 -9.72 6.74 8.53
N ALA A 29 -9.12 5.82 7.79
CA ALA A 29 -9.82 5.04 6.76
C ALA A 29 -10.65 3.88 7.34
N GLY A 30 -10.40 3.50 8.59
CA GLY A 30 -11.00 2.29 9.17
C GLY A 30 -10.61 1.04 8.39
N ALA A 31 -9.40 1.01 7.84
CA ALA A 31 -8.95 0.00 6.91
C ALA A 31 -7.57 -0.54 7.28
N LEU A 32 -7.30 -1.77 6.86
CA LEU A 32 -5.98 -2.35 6.95
C LEU A 32 -5.03 -1.66 5.97
N VAL A 33 -3.89 -1.16 6.47
CA VAL A 33 -2.85 -0.56 5.64
C VAL A 33 -1.64 -1.49 5.58
N VAL A 34 -1.27 -1.90 4.37
CA VAL A 34 -0.01 -2.57 4.07
C VAL A 34 0.95 -1.54 3.50
N SER A 35 1.94 -1.11 4.28
CA SER A 35 2.98 -0.16 3.87
C SER A 35 4.17 -0.92 3.30
N VAL A 36 4.57 -0.59 2.07
CA VAL A 36 5.55 -1.34 1.29
C VAL A 36 6.92 -0.69 1.38
N GLU A 37 7.89 -1.46 1.87
CA GLU A 37 9.31 -1.17 1.74
C GLU A 37 9.78 -1.67 0.37
N TYR A 38 10.08 -0.74 -0.53
CA TYR A 38 10.63 -1.03 -1.84
C TYR A 38 12.13 -0.68 -1.88
N ARG A 39 12.86 -1.31 -2.79
CA ARG A 39 14.30 -1.06 -2.97
C ARG A 39 14.56 0.34 -3.52
N LEU A 40 15.58 1.00 -2.97
CA LEU A 40 15.92 2.39 -3.27
C LEU A 40 17.09 2.51 -4.26
N ALA A 41 17.07 3.59 -5.04
CA ALA A 41 18.21 4.02 -5.83
C ALA A 41 19.23 4.78 -4.94
N PRO A 42 20.53 4.81 -5.30
CA PRO A 42 21.13 4.32 -6.55
C PRO A 42 21.42 2.81 -6.61
N GLU A 43 21.39 2.09 -5.48
CA GLU A 43 21.75 0.67 -5.41
C GLU A 43 20.77 -0.20 -6.24
N HIS A 44 19.51 0.23 -6.31
CA HIS A 44 18.45 -0.42 -7.07
C HIS A 44 17.67 0.62 -7.87
N THR A 45 18.10 0.82 -9.12
CA THR A 45 17.47 1.80 -10.02
C THR A 45 16.11 1.33 -10.53
N VAL A 46 15.36 2.27 -11.09
CA VAL A 46 14.13 1.99 -11.84
C VAL A 46 14.44 0.96 -12.93
N PRO A 47 13.67 -0.15 -13.07
CA PRO A 47 12.29 -0.35 -12.61
C PRO A 47 12.10 -1.12 -11.30
N MET A 48 13.15 -1.40 -10.51
CA MET A 48 13.06 -2.34 -9.37
C MET A 48 12.00 -1.97 -8.32
N ALA A 49 11.81 -0.68 -8.04
CA ALA A 49 10.75 -0.20 -7.15
C ALA A 49 9.33 -0.53 -7.66
N TYR A 50 9.12 -0.52 -8.98
CA TYR A 50 7.83 -0.91 -9.57
C TYR A 50 7.59 -2.41 -9.46
N ASP A 51 8.63 -3.23 -9.63
CA ASP A 51 8.52 -4.68 -9.48
C ASP A 51 8.26 -5.09 -8.02
N ASP A 52 8.86 -4.37 -7.07
CA ASP A 52 8.60 -4.59 -5.64
C ASP A 52 7.16 -4.26 -5.26
N ALA A 53 6.63 -3.13 -5.75
CA ALA A 53 5.24 -2.77 -5.55
C ALA A 53 4.28 -3.76 -6.23
N TRP A 54 4.63 -4.25 -7.42
CA TRP A 54 3.87 -5.29 -8.11
C TRP A 54 3.87 -6.61 -7.34
N ALA A 55 5.03 -7.05 -6.84
CA ALA A 55 5.15 -8.24 -6.01
C ALA A 55 4.35 -8.11 -4.71
N ALA A 56 4.40 -6.94 -4.07
CA ALA A 56 3.60 -6.64 -2.87
C ALA A 56 2.10 -6.70 -3.16
N LEU A 57 1.63 -6.14 -4.28
CA LEU A 57 0.22 -6.22 -4.65
C LEU A 57 -0.24 -7.66 -4.89
N GLN A 58 0.56 -8.46 -5.61
CA GLN A 58 0.26 -9.89 -5.82
C GLN A 58 0.22 -10.66 -4.49
N TRP A 59 1.14 -10.35 -3.57
CA TRP A 59 1.14 -10.96 -2.24
C TRP A 59 -0.12 -10.58 -1.45
N VAL A 60 -0.53 -9.31 -1.46
CA VAL A 60 -1.79 -8.87 -0.83
C VAL A 60 -2.99 -9.57 -1.47
N ALA A 61 -3.05 -9.63 -2.80
CA ALA A 61 -4.14 -10.27 -3.54
C ALA A 61 -4.22 -11.78 -3.31
N SER A 62 -3.08 -12.44 -3.03
CA SER A 62 -3.05 -13.87 -2.74
C SER A 62 -3.69 -14.25 -1.40
N LEU A 63 -3.84 -13.29 -0.47
CA LEU A 63 -4.30 -13.50 0.91
C LEU A 63 -3.56 -14.64 1.63
N SER A 64 -2.31 -14.92 1.23
CA SER A 64 -1.52 -16.04 1.76
C SER A 64 -1.07 -15.85 3.22
N ASP A 65 -1.01 -14.62 3.71
CA ASP A 65 -0.76 -14.34 5.13
C ASP A 65 -2.06 -14.51 5.94
N PRO A 66 -2.07 -15.32 7.03
CA PRO A 66 -3.27 -15.58 7.84
C PRO A 66 -3.97 -14.33 8.39
N TRP A 67 -3.23 -13.23 8.53
CA TRP A 67 -3.74 -11.98 9.07
C TRP A 67 -4.37 -11.12 7.99
N LEU A 68 -3.83 -11.17 6.76
CA LEU A 68 -4.51 -10.64 5.59
C LEU A 68 -5.80 -11.42 5.33
N SER A 69 -5.77 -12.76 5.37
CA SER A 69 -6.98 -13.56 5.14
C SER A 69 -8.08 -13.32 6.17
N TYR A 70 -7.72 -12.92 7.40
CA TYR A 70 -8.69 -12.64 8.46
C TYR A 70 -9.23 -11.19 8.44
N LEU A 71 -8.40 -10.20 8.06
CA LEU A 71 -8.73 -8.78 8.20
C LEU A 71 -8.97 -8.05 6.87
N ALA A 72 -8.44 -8.54 5.75
CA ALA A 72 -8.50 -7.85 4.47
C ALA A 72 -9.73 -8.31 3.66
N ASP A 73 -10.41 -7.34 3.04
CA ASP A 73 -11.44 -7.60 2.03
C ASP A 73 -10.82 -7.36 0.63
N PRO A 74 -10.57 -8.41 -0.18
CA PRO A 74 -9.95 -8.25 -1.49
C PRO A 74 -10.81 -7.43 -2.46
N GLY A 75 -12.15 -7.45 -2.32
CA GLY A 75 -13.07 -6.65 -3.13
C GLY A 75 -12.96 -5.14 -2.86
N ARG A 76 -12.30 -4.76 -1.75
CA ARG A 76 -12.08 -3.39 -1.31
C ARG A 76 -10.59 -3.06 -1.20
N THR A 77 -9.85 -3.34 -2.27
CA THR A 77 -8.41 -3.05 -2.33
C THR A 77 -8.14 -1.65 -2.89
N PHE A 78 -7.42 -0.83 -2.12
CA PHE A 78 -7.01 0.52 -2.50
C PHE A 78 -5.49 0.59 -2.58
N LEU A 79 -4.97 1.33 -3.57
CA LEU A 79 -3.56 1.68 -3.65
C LEU A 79 -3.40 3.16 -3.31
N ALA A 80 -2.43 3.49 -2.47
CA ALA A 80 -2.17 4.86 -2.04
C ALA A 80 -0.67 5.17 -2.05
N GLY A 81 -0.29 6.39 -2.41
CA GLY A 81 1.10 6.83 -2.32
C GLY A 81 1.27 8.35 -2.39
N ASP A 82 2.39 8.85 -1.89
CA ASP A 82 2.79 10.26 -1.96
C ASP A 82 4.03 10.44 -2.84
N SER A 83 4.08 11.53 -3.62
CA SER A 83 5.25 11.86 -4.45
C SER A 83 5.69 10.69 -5.35
N ALA A 84 6.95 10.22 -5.26
CA ALA A 84 7.44 9.05 -5.97
C ALA A 84 6.60 7.79 -5.73
N GLY A 85 6.07 7.60 -4.52
CA GLY A 85 5.15 6.49 -4.19
C GLY A 85 3.84 6.57 -4.96
N GLY A 86 3.35 7.78 -5.25
CA GLY A 86 2.18 8.00 -6.11
C GLY A 86 2.45 7.55 -7.55
N ASN A 87 3.65 7.83 -8.08
CA ASN A 87 4.07 7.34 -9.39
C ASN A 87 4.17 5.80 -9.43
N ILE A 88 4.78 5.18 -8.40
CA ILE A 88 4.88 3.72 -8.28
C ILE A 88 3.50 3.07 -8.27
N VAL A 89 2.59 3.60 -7.44
CA VAL A 89 1.22 3.11 -7.33
C VAL A 89 0.45 3.26 -8.63
N TYR A 90 0.58 4.39 -9.32
CA TYR A 90 -0.06 4.60 -10.61
C TYR A 90 0.37 3.52 -11.63
N ASN A 91 1.69 3.30 -11.78
CA ASN A 91 2.20 2.29 -12.69
C ASN A 91 1.78 0.87 -12.27
N THR A 92 1.75 0.58 -10.97
CA THR A 92 1.26 -0.69 -10.44
C THR A 92 -0.22 -0.91 -10.79
N ALA A 93 -1.05 0.12 -10.69
CA ALA A 93 -2.47 0.06 -11.03
C ALA A 93 -2.69 -0.15 -12.53
N VAL A 94 -1.94 0.55 -13.39
CA VAL A 94 -1.97 0.36 -14.83
C VAL A 94 -1.60 -1.08 -15.19
N ARG A 95 -0.51 -1.61 -14.60
CA ARG A 95 -0.10 -3.01 -14.77
C ARG A 95 -1.17 -4.01 -14.29
N ALA A 96 -1.87 -3.68 -13.19
CA ALA A 96 -2.96 -4.49 -12.66
C ALA A 96 -4.20 -4.51 -13.56
N ALA A 97 -4.48 -3.41 -14.25
CA ALA A 97 -5.62 -3.31 -15.15
C ALA A 97 -5.36 -3.96 -16.51
N THR A 98 -4.11 -3.98 -16.97
CA THR A 98 -3.72 -4.58 -18.27
C THR A 98 -3.41 -6.08 -18.16
N GLY A 99 -2.93 -6.55 -17.01
CA GLY A 99 -2.79 -7.98 -16.72
C GLY A 99 -4.10 -8.55 -16.16
N VAL A 100 -4.62 -9.62 -16.75
CA VAL A 100 -5.85 -10.34 -16.35
C VAL A 100 -5.69 -11.06 -14.99
N ALA A 101 -5.19 -10.37 -13.95
CA ALA A 101 -4.72 -10.97 -12.70
C ALA A 101 -5.60 -10.65 -11.47
N LEU A 102 -6.44 -9.60 -11.52
CA LEU A 102 -7.46 -9.37 -10.49
C LEU A 102 -8.78 -9.92 -10.99
N ALA A 103 -9.03 -11.20 -10.69
CA ALA A 103 -10.31 -11.85 -10.91
C ALA A 103 -11.45 -10.98 -10.31
N THR A 104 -12.37 -10.59 -11.19
CA THR A 104 -13.77 -10.23 -10.97
C THR A 104 -14.13 -9.49 -9.67
N THR A 105 -14.53 -8.23 -9.82
CA THR A 105 -15.20 -7.37 -8.79
C THR A 105 -14.29 -6.66 -7.78
N SER A 106 -12.97 -6.62 -7.99
CA SER A 106 -12.09 -5.78 -7.18
C SER A 106 -12.02 -4.37 -7.76
N THR A 107 -12.70 -3.39 -7.16
CA THR A 107 -12.56 -1.98 -7.58
C THR A 107 -11.23 -1.45 -7.07
N LEU A 108 -10.16 -1.57 -7.87
CA LEU A 108 -8.87 -0.98 -7.54
C LEU A 108 -8.98 0.55 -7.60
N ARG A 109 -8.91 1.22 -6.45
CA ARG A 109 -8.92 2.69 -6.40
C ARG A 109 -7.54 3.22 -6.06
N VAL A 110 -7.06 4.16 -6.87
CA VAL A 110 -5.76 4.81 -6.69
C VAL A 110 -5.96 6.15 -5.99
N LEU A 111 -5.25 6.34 -4.88
CA LEU A 111 -5.16 7.59 -4.14
C LEU A 111 -3.72 8.10 -4.24
N SER A 112 -3.46 8.99 -5.19
CA SER A 112 -2.18 9.69 -5.30
C SER A 112 -2.28 11.04 -4.60
N SER A 113 -1.43 11.29 -3.60
CA SER A 113 -1.33 12.61 -2.98
C SER A 113 -0.07 13.32 -3.47
N CYS A 114 -0.25 14.29 -4.36
CA CYS A 114 0.71 15.35 -4.59
C CYS A 114 0.32 16.50 -3.66
N ASN A 115 1.07 16.70 -2.57
CA ASN A 115 0.78 17.60 -1.44
C ASN A 115 -0.02 18.90 -1.74
N HIS A 116 -1.30 18.93 -1.35
CA HIS A 116 -1.92 19.91 -0.43
C HIS A 116 -3.38 19.48 -0.20
N THR A 117 -3.85 19.52 1.05
CA THR A 117 -5.23 19.21 1.49
C THR A 117 -5.75 17.79 1.21
N PHE A 118 -5.74 16.95 2.26
CA PHE A 118 -6.72 15.86 2.41
C PHE A 118 -8.08 16.49 2.75
N GLY A 119 -8.66 17.21 1.78
CA GLY A 119 -9.84 18.07 1.93
C GLY A 119 -11.06 17.63 1.13
N GLU A 120 -10.94 16.66 0.21
CA GLU A 120 -12.11 16.05 -0.42
C GLU A 120 -12.32 14.63 0.08
N THR A 121 -13.36 14.51 0.89
CA THR A 121 -13.95 13.28 1.38
C THR A 121 -14.42 12.44 0.19
N ILE A 122 -13.57 11.54 -0.31
CA ILE A 122 -14.10 10.40 -1.05
C ILE A 122 -14.88 9.59 -0.03
N GLY A 123 -16.20 9.58 -0.17
CA GLY A 123 -17.14 8.88 0.70
C GLY A 123 -16.82 7.40 0.79
N CYS A 124 -15.91 7.04 1.69
CA CYS A 124 -15.86 5.71 2.26
C CYS A 124 -17.14 5.54 3.08
N PRO A 125 -17.87 4.41 2.95
CA PRO A 125 -18.94 4.08 3.88
C PRO A 125 -18.42 4.26 5.31
N ALA A 126 -19.20 4.93 6.15
CA ALA A 126 -18.78 5.25 7.52
C ALA A 126 -18.18 4.02 8.21
N PRO A 127 -17.04 4.17 8.91
CA PRO A 127 -16.40 3.05 9.59
C PRO A 127 -17.40 2.39 10.55
N ARG A 128 -17.48 1.06 10.54
CA ARG A 128 -18.15 0.34 11.64
C ARG A 128 -17.39 0.71 12.90
N LYS A 129 -18.08 1.36 13.85
CA LYS A 129 -17.56 1.68 15.18
C LYS A 129 -17.20 0.38 15.90
N SER A 130 -15.97 -0.08 15.74
CA SER A 130 -15.34 -1.04 16.63
C SER A 130 -14.16 -0.31 17.26
N GLY A 131 -14.16 -0.20 18.60
CA GLY A 131 -13.21 0.61 19.38
C GLY A 131 -11.78 0.07 19.42
N THR A 132 -11.33 -0.58 18.36
CA THR A 132 -9.99 -1.17 18.23
C THR A 132 -9.20 -0.39 17.21
N ALA A 133 -7.97 0.00 17.54
CA ALA A 133 -7.08 0.69 16.60
C ALA A 133 -6.97 -0.09 15.28
N SER A 134 -7.20 0.60 14.15
CA SER A 134 -7.04 -0.02 12.83
C SER A 134 -5.61 -0.52 12.65
N PRO A 135 -5.42 -1.78 12.25
CA PRO A 135 -4.10 -2.39 12.28
C PRO A 135 -3.24 -1.99 11.06
N CYS A 136 -1.91 -1.95 11.22
CA CYS A 136 -0.97 -1.59 10.16
C CYS A 136 0.07 -2.71 9.96
N LEU A 137 0.33 -3.07 8.70
CA LEU A 137 1.31 -4.09 8.31
C LEU A 137 2.44 -3.44 7.55
N LEU A 138 3.67 -3.71 7.96
CA LEU A 138 4.86 -3.33 7.22
C LEU A 138 5.32 -4.54 6.40
N LEU A 139 5.44 -4.37 5.09
CA LEU A 139 5.89 -5.41 4.18
C LEU A 139 7.28 -5.05 3.66
N ARG A 140 8.25 -5.95 3.86
CA ARG A 140 9.58 -5.82 3.25
C ARG A 140 9.71 -6.69 2.01
N SER A 141 10.03 -6.09 0.87
CA SER A 141 10.41 -6.85 -0.34
C SER A 141 11.82 -7.45 -0.12
N SER A 142 11.91 -8.67 0.42
CA SER A 142 13.09 -9.51 0.19
C SER A 142 12.81 -10.41 -1.02
N THR A 143 13.73 -10.42 -1.98
CA THR A 143 13.74 -11.30 -3.15
C THR A 143 13.20 -12.70 -2.80
N GLY A 144 11.95 -12.97 -3.18
CA GLY A 144 11.31 -14.29 -3.09
C GLY A 144 10.51 -14.64 -1.82
N SER A 145 10.52 -13.83 -0.77
CA SER A 145 9.78 -14.13 0.47
C SER A 145 9.47 -12.82 1.20
N GLY A 146 8.24 -12.31 1.05
CA GLY A 146 7.81 -11.11 1.77
C GLY A 146 7.80 -11.39 3.28
N ARG A 147 8.71 -10.76 4.04
CA ARG A 147 8.63 -10.79 5.50
C ARG A 147 7.70 -9.66 5.96
N SER A 148 6.60 -10.03 6.60
CA SER A 148 5.64 -9.10 7.19
C SER A 148 6.00 -8.82 8.65
N LEU A 149 6.02 -7.54 9.03
CA LEU A 149 6.20 -7.10 10.42
C LEU A 149 4.93 -6.39 10.88
N ARG A 150 4.38 -6.83 12.02
CA ARG A 150 3.09 -6.40 12.56
C ARG A 150 3.32 -5.38 13.67
N GLN A 151 2.60 -4.27 13.67
CA GLN A 151 2.67 -3.21 14.68
C GLN A 151 1.29 -2.63 15.00
#